data_AF-A0A317DUB2-F1
#
_entry.id   AF-A0A317DUB2-F1
#
_cell.length_a   1.000
_cell.length_b   1.000
_cell.length_c   1.000
_cell.angle_alpha   90.00
_cell.angle_beta   90.00
_cell.angle_gamma   90.00
#
_symmetry.space_group_name_H-M   'P 1'
#
loop_
_entity.id
_entity.type
_entity.pdbx_description
1 polymer ?
#
loop_
_entity_poly.entity_id
_entity_poly.type
_entity_poly.pdbx_seq_one_letter_code
_entity_poly.pdbx_strand_id
1 'polypeptide(L)' 'MTVQPGWYVDPAAPETRRYWDGEGWIGAPIHPSP' A
#
# COMPACT_ATOMS: atom_id res chain seq x y z
N MET A 1 -16.12 6.46 -6.77
CA MET A 1 -15.51 5.12 -6.60
C MET A 1 -14.57 5.19 -5.41
N THR A 2 -14.89 4.49 -4.33
CA THR A 2 -14.04 4.40 -3.15
C THR A 2 -13.15 3.18 -3.28
N VAL A 3 -11.84 3.35 -3.12
CA VAL A 3 -10.88 2.23 -3.16
C VAL A 3 -11.18 1.32 -1.97
N GLN A 4 -11.37 0.03 -2.23
CA GLN A 4 -11.65 -0.95 -1.19
C GLN A 4 -10.41 -1.18 -0.31
N PRO A 5 -10.56 -1.65 0.94
CA PRO A 5 -9.41 -2.02 1.75
C PRO A 5 -8.61 -3.16 1.11
N GLY A 6 -7.27 -3.08 1.16
CA GLY A 6 -6.41 -4.09 0.53
C GLY A 6 -4.95 -3.69 0.39
N TRP A 7 -4.15 -4.62 -0.15
CA TRP A 7 -2.75 -4.39 -0.46
C TRP A 7 -2.61 -3.82 -1.87
N TYR A 8 -1.98 -2.64 -1.96
CA TYR A 8 -1.77 -1.94 -3.22
C TYR A 8 -0.30 -1.55 -3.36
N VAL A 9 0.12 -1.27 -4.59
CA VAL A 9 1.44 -0.69 -4.87
C VAL A 9 1.54 0.68 -4.20
N ASP A 10 2.63 0.93 -3.48
CA ASP A 10 2.86 2.24 -2.88
C ASP A 10 3.22 3.24 -3.99
N PRO A 11 2.45 4.32 -4.21
CA PRO A 11 2.76 5.31 -5.23
C PRO A 11 4.05 6.10 -4.94
N ALA A 12 4.52 6.15 -3.70
CA ALA A 12 5.79 6.76 -3.33
C ALA A 12 6.99 5.81 -3.53
N ALA A 13 6.76 4.49 -3.54
CA ALA A 13 7.79 3.47 -3.73
C ALA A 13 7.19 2.27 -4.51
N PRO A 14 7.18 2.30 -5.86
CA PRO A 14 6.45 1.33 -6.70
C PRO A 14 6.93 -0.13 -6.59
N GLU A 15 8.10 -0.34 -6.00
CA GLU A 15 8.67 -1.65 -5.69
C GLU A 15 8.11 -2.28 -4.42
N THR A 16 7.35 -1.52 -3.65
CA THR A 16 6.77 -1.94 -2.37
C THR A 16 5.25 -2.02 -2.45
N ARG A 17 4.65 -2.64 -1.44
CA ARG A 17 3.21 -2.56 -1.22
C ARG A 17 2.92 -1.89 0.11
N ARG A 18 1.74 -1.29 0.21
CA ARG A 18 1.22 -0.73 1.45
C ARG A 18 -0.26 -1.10 1.58
N TYR A 19 -0.74 -1.21 2.80
CA TYR A 19 -2.14 -1.54 3.06
C TYR A 19 -2.96 -0.24 3.04
N TRP A 20 -4.03 -0.20 2.25
CA TRP A 20 -5.06 0.83 2.28
C TRP A 20 -6.25 0.32 3.08
N ASP A 21 -6.79 1.12 4.00
CA ASP A 21 -7.89 0.72 4.87
C ASP A 21 -9.28 1.20 4.43
N GLY A 22 -9.34 1.96 3.32
CA GLY A 22 -10.57 2.60 2.84
C GLY A 22 -10.54 4.12 2.97
N GLU A 23 -9.75 4.65 3.91
CA GLU A 23 -9.65 6.09 4.23
C GLU A 23 -8.20 6.61 4.11
N GLY A 24 -7.21 5.75 4.36
CA GLY A 24 -5.78 6.08 4.42
C GLY A 24 -4.84 4.88 4.24
N TRP A 25 -3.56 5.18 4.04
CA TRP A 25 -2.50 4.18 3.96
C TRP A 25 -1.93 3.85 5.35
N ILE A 26 -1.92 2.57 5.74
CA ILE A 26 -1.44 2.11 7.04
C ILE A 26 -0.03 1.49 6.92
N GLY A 27 0.80 1.70 7.94
CA GLY A 27 2.09 1.03 8.13
C GLY A 27 3.23 1.59 7.27
N ALA A 28 4.43 1.03 7.43
CA ALA A 28 5.57 1.31 6.56
C ALA A 28 5.48 0.48 5.26
N PRO A 29 6.09 0.93 4.16
CA PRO A 29 6.12 0.17 2.91
C PRO A 29 6.77 -1.20 3.11
N ILE A 30 6.16 -2.27 2.58
CA ILE A 30 6.76 -3.60 2.58
C ILE A 30 7.69 -3.73 1.37
N HIS A 31 9.00 -3.67 1.61
CA HIS A 31 9.99 -3.99 0.59
C HIS A 31 10.06 -5.51 0.40
N PRO A 32 9.97 -6.02 -0.84
CA PRO A 32 10.36 -7.40 -1.10
C PRO A 32 11.87 -7.51 -0.79
N SER A 33 12.23 -8.39 0.15
CA SER A 33 13.63 -8.80 0.31
C SER A 33 14.13 -9.36 -1.03
N PRO A 34 15.39 -9.09 -1.44
CA PRO A 34 15.98 -9.69 -2.63
C PRO A 34 15.96 -11.22 -2.60
#